data_AF-A0AAU1H764-F1
#
_entry.id   AF-A0AAU1H764-F1
#
_cell.length_a   1.000
_cell.length_b   1.000
_cell.length_c   1.000
_cell.angle_alpha   90.00
_cell.angle_beta   90.00
_cell.angle_gamma   90.00
#
_symmetry.space_group_name_H-M   'P 1'
#
loop_
_entity.id
_entity.type
_entity.pdbx_description
1 polymer ?
#
loop_
_entity_poly.entity_id
_entity_poly.type
_entity_poly.pdbx_seq_one_letter_code
_entity_poly.pdbx_strand_id
1 'polypeptide(L)'
;MTDQFDAQLDKALDSMRDMLPESSLLYLETKLRRIHAERPDLTGSEVVNMTFDVLEGEEIDARLAMEAAQVRVAEAAAAEARDASMQRIAERSAELDAVEARYPGRATLAEALADAGISWAYLGLSEEDGNLAEEIRREFGK
;
A
#
# COMPACT_ATOMS: atom_id res chain seq x y z
N MET A 1 -35.76 32.74 17.08
CA MET A 1 -36.00 31.53 17.88
C MET A 1 -34.80 30.65 17.65
N THR A 2 -33.94 30.50 18.65
CA THR A 2 -32.86 29.51 18.57
C THR A 2 -33.54 28.15 18.53
N ASP A 3 -33.24 27.33 17.53
CA ASP A 3 -33.89 26.03 17.38
C ASP A 3 -33.58 25.19 18.62
N GLN A 4 -34.58 24.47 19.13
CA GLN A 4 -34.42 23.59 20.30
C GLN A 4 -33.26 22.60 20.10
N PHE A 5 -33.00 22.23 18.84
CA PHE A 5 -31.86 21.45 18.41
C PHE A 5 -30.52 22.13 18.68
N ASP A 6 -30.33 23.41 18.32
CA ASP A 6 -29.07 24.13 18.53
C ASP A 6 -28.71 24.21 20.02
N ALA A 7 -29.68 24.49 20.88
CA ALA A 7 -29.44 24.55 22.33
C ALA A 7 -29.07 23.18 22.93
N GLN A 8 -29.61 22.09 22.39
CA GLN A 8 -29.27 20.73 22.79
C GLN A 8 -27.89 20.32 22.26
N LEU A 9 -27.57 20.69 21.02
CA LEU A 9 -26.30 20.44 20.36
C LEU A 9 -25.15 21.15 21.08
N ASP A 10 -25.30 22.45 21.34
CA ASP A 10 -24.28 23.27 22.03
C ASP A 10 -23.96 22.68 23.41
N LYS A 11 -24.99 22.28 24.17
CA LYS A 11 -24.81 21.65 25.49
C LYS A 11 -24.10 20.29 25.39
N ALA A 12 -24.40 19.49 24.37
CA ALA A 12 -23.75 18.21 24.15
C ALA A 12 -22.27 18.38 23.77
N LEU A 13 -21.96 19.31 22.85
CA LEU A 13 -20.59 19.60 22.44
C LEU A 13 -19.76 20.18 23.58
N ASP A 14 -20.34 21.05 24.41
CA ASP A 14 -19.65 21.62 25.58
C ASP A 14 -19.26 20.52 26.59
N SER A 15 -20.10 19.48 26.75
CA SER A 15 -19.78 18.33 27.61
C SER A 15 -18.66 17.43 27.06
N MET A 16 -18.39 17.47 25.75
CA MET A 16 -17.33 16.70 25.09
C MET A 16 -16.05 17.53 24.90
N ARG A 17 -16.08 18.82 25.23
CA ARG A 17 -14.99 19.76 24.96
C ARG A 17 -13.69 19.40 25.65
N ASP A 18 -13.78 18.80 26.84
CA ASP A 18 -12.64 18.34 27.62
C ASP A 18 -12.12 16.96 27.19
N MET A 19 -12.88 16.21 26.39
CA MET A 19 -12.56 14.84 25.99
C MET A 19 -12.01 14.74 24.56
N LEU A 20 -12.30 15.72 23.71
CA LEU A 20 -11.95 15.69 22.29
C LEU A 20 -11.15 16.94 21.89
N PRO A 21 -10.22 16.81 20.93
CA PRO A 21 -9.58 17.95 20.31
C PRO A 21 -10.61 18.89 19.67
N GLU A 22 -10.31 20.19 19.67
CA GLU A 22 -11.19 21.22 19.09
C GLU A 22 -11.51 20.95 17.61
N SER A 23 -10.56 20.42 16.85
CA SER A 23 -10.78 20.01 15.45
C SER A 23 -11.82 18.89 15.30
N SER A 24 -11.83 17.91 16.20
CA SER A 24 -12.79 16.81 16.22
C SER A 24 -14.18 17.28 16.61
N LEU A 25 -14.28 18.22 17.54
CA LEU A 25 -15.56 18.82 17.93
C LEU A 25 -16.17 19.64 16.79
N LEU A 26 -15.34 20.43 16.09
CA LEU A 26 -15.79 21.25 14.97
C LEU A 26 -16.26 20.38 13.79
N TYR A 27 -15.56 19.26 13.56
CA TYR A 27 -15.98 18.25 12.58
C TYR A 27 -17.31 17.60 12.96
N LEU A 28 -17.45 17.19 14.22
CA LEU A 28 -18.67 16.58 14.76
C LEU A 28 -19.87 17.55 14.68
N GLU A 29 -19.69 18.80 15.09
CA GLU A 29 -20.70 19.85 14.96
C GLU A 29 -21.16 20.02 13.52
N THR A 30 -20.21 20.13 12.59
CA THR A 30 -20.51 20.29 11.17
C THR A 30 -21.35 19.13 10.62
N LYS A 31 -21.01 17.89 11.01
CA LYS A 31 -21.78 16.70 10.62
C LYS A 31 -23.17 16.66 11.24
N LEU A 32 -23.30 16.94 12.54
CA LEU A 32 -24.58 16.96 13.25
C LEU A 32 -25.53 17.99 12.62
N ARG A 33 -25.04 19.20 12.34
CA ARG A 33 -25.80 20.24 11.65
C ARG A 33 -26.20 19.82 10.23
N ARG A 34 -25.30 19.16 9.50
CA ARG A 34 -25.60 18.65 8.14
C ARG A 34 -26.70 17.59 8.15
N ILE A 35 -26.62 16.60 9.02
CA ILE A 35 -27.64 15.54 9.11
C ILE A 35 -29.00 16.13 9.52
N HIS A 36 -29.01 17.07 10.47
CA HIS A 36 -30.24 17.75 10.86
C HIS A 36 -30.84 18.61 9.73
N ALA A 37 -30.00 19.28 8.94
CA ALA A 37 -30.45 20.04 7.77
C ALA A 37 -31.02 19.13 6.66
N GLU A 38 -30.42 17.95 6.44
CA GLU A 38 -30.89 16.95 5.47
C GLU A 38 -32.16 16.22 5.96
N ARG A 39 -32.33 16.09 7.28
CA ARG A 39 -33.42 15.36 7.95
C ARG A 39 -33.92 16.11 9.19
N PRO A 40 -34.66 17.22 9.01
CA PRO A 40 -35.18 18.02 10.12
C PRO A 40 -36.30 17.29 10.90
N ASP A 41 -36.81 16.19 10.36
CA ASP A 41 -37.81 15.31 10.98
C ASP A 41 -37.25 14.46 12.13
N LEU A 42 -35.92 14.34 12.23
CA LEU A 42 -35.25 13.52 13.23
C LEU A 42 -35.04 14.27 14.55
N THR A 43 -35.16 13.54 15.66
CA THR A 43 -34.83 14.03 16.99
C THR A 43 -33.31 14.18 17.16
N GLY A 44 -32.88 15.05 18.06
CA GLY A 44 -31.44 15.26 18.33
C GLY A 44 -30.68 13.97 18.67
N SER A 45 -31.30 13.03 19.38
CA SER A 45 -30.70 11.71 19.65
C SER A 45 -30.56 10.83 18.41
N GLU A 46 -31.50 10.88 17.48
CA GLU A 46 -31.42 10.13 16.21
C GLU A 46 -30.33 10.70 15.30
N VAL A 47 -30.23 12.03 15.23
CA VAL A 47 -29.16 12.73 14.50
C VAL A 47 -27.78 12.38 15.05
N VAL A 48 -27.64 12.30 16.38
CA VAL A 48 -26.38 11.89 17.04
C VAL A 48 -26.02 10.45 16.71
N ASN A 49 -26.96 9.50 16.85
CA ASN A 49 -26.71 8.09 16.54
C ASN A 49 -26.31 7.91 15.07
N MET A 50 -27.06 8.52 14.14
CA MET A 50 -26.72 8.47 12.71
C MET A 50 -25.35 9.09 12.43
N THR A 51 -24.95 10.12 13.16
CA THR A 51 -23.61 10.72 13.00
C THR A 51 -22.52 9.73 13.38
N PHE A 52 -22.69 9.01 14.50
CA PHE A 52 -21.72 7.99 14.92
C PHE A 52 -21.67 6.80 13.96
N ASP A 53 -22.82 6.32 13.45
CA ASP A 53 -22.86 5.26 12.45
C ASP A 53 -22.12 5.65 11.16
N VAL A 54 -22.29 6.90 10.70
CA VAL A 54 -21.59 7.44 9.53
C VAL A 54 -20.08 7.56 9.80
N LEU A 55 -19.69 8.01 10.98
CA LEU A 55 -18.28 8.12 11.36
C LEU A 55 -17.59 6.75 11.40
N GLU A 56 -18.27 5.72 11.93
CA GLU A 56 -17.76 4.35 11.95
C GLU A 56 -17.60 3.81 10.51
N GLY A 57 -18.58 4.07 9.63
CA GLY A 57 -18.48 3.74 8.21
C GLY A 57 -17.30 4.43 7.51
N GLU A 58 -17.10 5.73 7.75
CA GLU A 58 -15.98 6.51 7.20
C GLU A 58 -14.62 5.99 7.68
N GLU A 59 -14.51 5.55 8.94
CA GLU A 59 -13.29 4.96 9.47
C GLU A 59 -12.96 3.65 8.76
N ILE A 60 -13.95 2.80 8.55
CA ILE A 60 -13.78 1.53 7.81
C ILE A 60 -13.36 1.81 6.36
N ASP A 61 -14.01 2.76 5.68
CA ASP A 61 -13.68 3.15 4.31
C ASP A 61 -12.27 3.73 4.21
N ALA A 62 -11.89 4.60 5.15
CA ALA A 62 -10.54 5.18 5.20
C ALA A 62 -9.48 4.09 5.41
N ARG A 63 -9.72 3.12 6.29
CA ARG A 63 -8.83 1.98 6.50
C ARG A 63 -8.69 1.15 5.23
N LEU A 64 -9.78 0.79 4.58
CA LEU A 64 -9.76 0.02 3.32
C LEU A 64 -9.01 0.79 2.21
N ALA A 65 -9.22 2.10 2.12
CA ALA A 65 -8.50 2.94 1.15
C ALA A 65 -6.99 2.99 1.43
N MET A 66 -6.60 3.06 2.71
CA MET A 66 -5.19 3.01 3.12
C MET A 66 -4.56 1.65 2.81
N GLU A 67 -5.23 0.54 3.11
CA GLU A 67 -4.76 -0.81 2.76
C GLU A 67 -4.58 -0.95 1.25
N ALA A 68 -5.56 -0.52 0.46
CA ALA A 68 -5.46 -0.54 -1.01
C ALA A 68 -4.35 0.37 -1.55
N ALA A 69 -4.05 1.49 -0.88
CA ALA A 69 -2.92 2.34 -1.23
C ALA A 69 -1.58 1.68 -0.89
N GLN A 70 -1.47 1.02 0.26
CA GLN A 70 -0.27 0.29 0.66
C GLN A 70 0.05 -0.86 -0.30
N VAL A 71 -0.95 -1.61 -0.75
CA VAL A 71 -0.78 -2.67 -1.75
C VAL A 71 -0.18 -2.10 -3.03
N ARG A 72 -0.73 -0.99 -3.54
CA ARG A 72 -0.20 -0.34 -4.76
C ARG A 72 1.23 0.15 -4.61
N VAL A 73 1.59 0.69 -3.43
CA VAL A 73 2.97 1.11 -3.13
C VAL A 73 3.91 -0.10 -3.10
N ALA A 74 3.50 -1.21 -2.49
CA ALA A 74 4.29 -2.44 -2.46
C ALA A 74 4.47 -3.05 -3.85
N GLU A 75 3.42 -3.07 -4.68
CA GLU A 75 3.49 -3.53 -6.08
C GLU A 75 4.43 -2.66 -6.91
N ALA A 76 4.36 -1.33 -6.76
CA ALA A 76 5.27 -0.42 -7.45
C ALA A 76 6.72 -0.62 -7.02
N ALA A 77 6.98 -0.77 -5.71
CA ALA A 77 8.32 -1.05 -5.20
C ALA A 77 8.86 -2.40 -5.68
N ALA A 78 8.01 -3.43 -5.76
CA ALA A 78 8.39 -4.73 -6.30
C ALA A 78 8.72 -4.68 -7.80
N ALA A 79 7.96 -3.89 -8.57
CA ALA A 79 8.25 -3.66 -10.00
C ALA A 79 9.60 -2.93 -10.18
N GLU A 80 9.84 -1.87 -9.41
CA GLU A 80 11.11 -1.13 -9.46
C GLU A 80 12.30 -2.00 -9.07
N ALA A 81 12.15 -2.84 -8.03
CA ALA A 81 13.18 -3.80 -7.65
C ALA A 81 13.46 -4.82 -8.76
N ARG A 82 12.41 -5.34 -9.42
CA ARG A 82 12.55 -6.26 -10.56
C ARG A 82 13.25 -5.59 -11.73
N ASP A 83 12.90 -4.35 -12.06
CA ASP A 83 13.56 -3.57 -13.12
C ASP A 83 15.05 -3.35 -12.83
N ALA A 84 15.39 -2.99 -11.59
CA ALA A 84 16.77 -2.84 -11.17
C ALA A 84 17.56 -4.17 -11.25
N SER A 85 16.93 -5.29 -10.88
CA SER A 85 17.51 -6.63 -11.06
C SER A 85 17.75 -6.96 -12.53
N MET A 86 16.77 -6.71 -13.41
CA MET A 86 16.93 -6.92 -14.86
C MET A 86 18.08 -6.10 -15.43
N GLN A 87 18.24 -4.85 -15.00
CA GLN A 87 19.36 -4.02 -15.43
C GLN A 87 20.71 -4.61 -15.00
N ARG A 88 20.87 -5.02 -13.74
CA ARG A 88 22.12 -5.64 -13.27
C ARG A 88 22.46 -6.92 -14.05
N ILE A 89 21.46 -7.74 -14.34
CA ILE A 89 21.64 -8.96 -15.15
C ILE A 89 22.07 -8.58 -16.57
N ALA A 90 21.41 -7.60 -17.18
CA ALA A 90 21.74 -7.15 -18.53
C ALA A 90 23.18 -6.59 -18.62
N GLU A 91 23.63 -5.85 -17.61
CA GLU A 91 25.01 -5.36 -17.50
C GLU A 91 26.06 -6.47 -17.41
N ARG A 92 25.65 -7.70 -17.03
CA ARG A 92 26.50 -8.90 -16.95
C ARG A 92 26.20 -9.96 -18.00
N SER A 93 25.33 -9.64 -18.97
CA SER A 93 24.91 -10.59 -20.01
C SER A 93 26.08 -11.21 -20.76
N ALA A 94 27.08 -10.40 -21.17
CA ALA A 94 28.23 -10.88 -21.91
C ALA A 94 29.09 -11.87 -21.11
N GLU A 95 29.30 -11.61 -19.81
CA GLU A 95 30.02 -12.54 -18.93
C GLU A 95 29.24 -13.84 -18.72
N LEU A 96 27.91 -13.76 -18.55
CA LEU A 96 27.05 -14.93 -18.40
C LEU A 96 27.04 -15.79 -19.68
N ASP A 97 26.92 -15.17 -20.85
CA ASP A 97 26.98 -15.85 -22.15
C ASP A 97 28.34 -16.54 -22.37
N ALA A 98 29.44 -15.89 -21.97
CA ALA A 98 30.78 -16.45 -22.08
C ALA A 98 30.98 -17.68 -21.18
N VAL A 99 30.40 -17.67 -19.98
CA VAL A 99 30.43 -18.83 -19.07
C VAL A 99 29.61 -19.97 -19.66
N GLU A 100 28.40 -19.69 -20.15
CA GLU A 100 27.55 -20.72 -20.77
C GLU A 100 28.22 -21.37 -21.99
N ALA A 101 28.83 -20.58 -22.87
CA ALA A 101 29.53 -21.09 -24.04
C ALA A 101 30.75 -21.95 -23.67
N ARG A 102 31.40 -21.67 -22.54
CA ARG A 102 32.56 -22.40 -22.04
C ARG A 102 32.19 -23.72 -21.34
N TYR A 103 31.01 -23.79 -20.71
CA TYR A 103 30.52 -24.96 -19.99
C TYR A 103 29.18 -25.45 -20.59
N PRO A 104 29.19 -25.97 -21.83
CA PRO A 104 27.98 -26.40 -22.49
C PRO A 104 27.37 -27.65 -21.83
N GLY A 105 26.05 -27.78 -21.90
CA GLY A 105 25.31 -28.96 -21.40
C GLY A 105 24.88 -28.90 -19.93
N ARG A 106 25.06 -27.76 -19.26
CA ARG A 106 24.51 -27.50 -17.93
C ARG A 106 23.04 -27.12 -18.00
N ALA A 107 22.28 -27.57 -17.00
CA ALA A 107 20.85 -27.31 -16.93
C ALA A 107 20.57 -25.85 -16.52
N THR A 108 21.51 -25.23 -15.82
CA THR A 108 21.42 -23.86 -15.28
C THR A 108 22.74 -23.11 -15.47
N LEU A 109 22.67 -21.78 -15.54
CA LEU A 109 23.83 -20.89 -15.44
C LEU A 109 24.52 -21.03 -14.08
N ALA A 110 23.76 -21.27 -13.00
CA ALA A 110 24.34 -21.51 -11.67
C ALA A 110 25.32 -22.70 -11.66
N GLU A 111 24.99 -23.81 -12.33
CA GLU A 111 25.90 -24.95 -12.52
C GLU A 111 27.13 -24.58 -13.36
N ALA A 112 26.93 -23.82 -14.44
CA ALA A 112 28.03 -23.38 -15.30
C ALA A 112 29.00 -22.43 -14.57
N LEU A 113 28.47 -21.54 -13.73
CA LEU A 113 29.26 -20.67 -12.85
C LEU A 113 30.02 -21.48 -11.80
N ALA A 114 29.38 -22.47 -11.17
CA ALA A 114 30.02 -23.33 -10.18
C ALA A 114 31.18 -24.14 -10.79
N ASP A 115 31.01 -24.68 -11.98
CA ASP A 115 32.08 -25.34 -12.74
C ASP A 115 33.22 -24.39 -13.12
N ALA A 116 32.88 -23.12 -13.38
CA ALA A 116 33.85 -22.06 -13.58
C ALA A 116 34.53 -21.59 -12.28
N GLY A 117 34.10 -22.10 -11.11
CA GLY A 117 34.61 -21.73 -9.80
C GLY A 117 34.20 -20.32 -9.37
N ILE A 118 33.14 -19.76 -9.94
CA ILE A 118 32.62 -18.42 -9.63
C ILE A 118 31.17 -18.48 -9.15
N SER A 119 30.76 -17.46 -8.38
CA SER A 119 29.39 -17.32 -7.87
C SER A 119 28.70 -16.10 -8.47
N TRP A 120 27.39 -15.98 -8.29
CA TRP A 120 26.63 -14.78 -8.66
C TRP A 120 27.23 -13.51 -8.05
N ALA A 121 27.65 -13.58 -6.78
CA ALA A 121 28.26 -12.46 -6.09
C ALA A 121 29.59 -12.00 -6.73
N TYR A 122 30.34 -12.90 -7.37
CA TYR A 122 31.54 -12.55 -8.12
C TYR A 122 31.20 -11.63 -9.33
N LEU A 123 30.01 -11.77 -9.90
CA LEU A 123 29.49 -10.93 -10.98
C LEU A 123 28.76 -9.68 -10.46
N GLY A 124 28.70 -9.48 -9.14
CA GLY A 124 27.93 -8.41 -8.50
C GLY A 124 26.42 -8.65 -8.53
N LEU A 125 26.00 -9.90 -8.71
CA LEU A 125 24.60 -10.32 -8.74
C LEU A 125 24.21 -11.00 -7.43
N SER A 126 22.98 -10.76 -6.96
CA SER A 126 22.41 -11.50 -5.84
C SER A 126 21.94 -12.90 -6.29
N GLU A 127 21.58 -13.76 -5.33
CA GLU A 127 20.91 -15.03 -5.66
C GLU A 127 19.54 -14.81 -6.31
N GLU A 128 18.81 -13.75 -5.93
CA GLU A 128 17.54 -13.36 -6.56
C GLU A 128 17.75 -12.91 -8.01
N ASP A 129 18.80 -12.14 -8.29
CA ASP A 129 19.19 -11.76 -9.65
C ASP A 129 19.55 -13.02 -10.46
N GLY A 130 20.24 -13.99 -9.86
CA GLY A 130 20.54 -15.28 -10.49
C GLY A 130 19.27 -16.07 -10.85
N ASN A 131 18.31 -16.18 -9.93
CA ASN A 131 17.03 -16.84 -10.18
C ASN A 131 16.24 -16.15 -11.31
N LEU A 132 16.24 -14.81 -11.33
CA LEU A 132 15.59 -14.04 -12.39
C LEU A 132 16.30 -14.23 -13.74
N ALA A 133 17.63 -14.31 -13.76
CA ALA A 133 18.39 -14.59 -15.00
C ALA A 133 18.01 -15.96 -15.59
N GLU A 134 17.85 -16.99 -14.75
CA GLU A 134 17.38 -18.32 -15.16
C GLU A 134 15.93 -18.31 -15.68
N GLU A 135 15.05 -17.53 -15.04
CA GLU A 135 13.66 -17.32 -15.47
C GLU A 135 13.62 -16.68 -16.87
N ILE A 136 14.33 -15.56 -17.04
CA ILE A 136 14.45 -14.86 -18.33
C ILE A 136 14.99 -15.82 -19.39
N ARG A 137 16.06 -16.58 -19.09
CA ARG A 137 16.61 -17.55 -20.02
C ARG A 137 15.63 -18.66 -20.38
N ARG A 138 14.81 -19.15 -19.43
CA ARG A 138 13.81 -20.18 -19.70
C ARG A 138 12.66 -19.67 -20.58
N GLU A 139 12.29 -18.41 -20.41
CA GLU A 139 11.22 -17.77 -21.18
C GLU A 139 11.67 -17.38 -22.60
N PHE A 140 12.90 -16.88 -22.75
CA PHE A 140 13.44 -16.36 -24.02
C PHE A 140 14.42 -17.29 -24.74
N GLY A 141 14.92 -18.35 -24.09
CA GLY A 141 15.85 -19.34 -24.64
C GLY A 141 15.17 -20.50 -25.40
N LYS A 142 13.95 -20.30 -25.90
CA LYS A 142 13.27 -21.20 -26.85
C LYS A 142 13.41 -20.70 -28.28
#